data_AF-A0A2G9YHU0-F1
#
_entry.id   AF-A0A2G9YHU0-F1
#
_cell.length_a   1.000
_cell.length_b   1.000
_cell.length_c   1.000
_cell.angle_alpha   90.00
_cell.angle_beta   90.00
_cell.angle_gamma   90.00
#
_symmetry.space_group_name_H-M   'P 1'
#
loop_
_entity.id
_entity.type
_entity.pdbx_description
1 polymer ?
#
loop_
_entity_poly.entity_id
_entity_poly.type
_entity_poly.pdbx_seq_one_letter_code
_entity_poly.pdbx_strand_id
1 'polypeptide(L)'
;SFLQNKIKKLNLQIGQGNLMIKDIGIQIQGTEKEINVTSDKISETRFALKESLRILNKESKKGDIEILLGSEQMSDFFTHLTNLETLNSKISGSLTNIESLKISLEKEKGNLDIEKEDLRKVIGIQVLQKKDNESSKKQREIILKETSGKETLYQKYLEETKAKAAQIRSRIFEIIGI
;
A
#
# COMPACT_ATOMS: atom_id res chain seq x y z
N SER A 1 28.38 -25.68 -9.64
CA SER A 1 28.94 -25.39 -8.29
C SER A 1 27.81 -24.97 -7.34
N PHE A 2 27.83 -25.40 -6.08
CA PHE A 2 26.83 -25.05 -5.05
C PHE A 2 26.58 -23.53 -4.94
N LEU A 3 27.65 -22.72 -4.95
CA LEU A 3 27.55 -21.25 -4.90
C LEU A 3 26.82 -20.65 -6.11
N GLN A 4 27.03 -21.22 -7.30
CA GLN A 4 26.36 -20.77 -8.52
C GLN A 4 24.86 -21.04 -8.47
N ASN A 5 24.45 -22.20 -7.92
CA ASN A 5 23.04 -22.51 -7.73
C ASN A 5 22.38 -21.56 -6.72
N LYS A 6 23.10 -21.22 -5.63
CA LYS A 6 22.62 -20.25 -4.63
C LYS A 6 22.45 -18.85 -5.22
N ILE A 7 23.40 -18.38 -6.03
CA ILE A 7 23.31 -17.09 -6.75
C ILE A 7 22.13 -17.10 -7.73
N LYS A 8 21.95 -18.19 -8.50
CA LYS A 8 20.82 -18.33 -9.43
C LYS A 8 19.47 -18.29 -8.71
N LYS A 9 19.35 -18.98 -7.57
CA LYS A 9 18.15 -18.95 -6.73
C LYS A 9 17.85 -17.53 -6.24
N LEU A 10 18.85 -16.84 -5.70
CA LEU A 10 18.69 -15.45 -5.23
C LEU A 10 18.28 -14.50 -6.37
N ASN A 11 18.84 -14.66 -7.57
CA ASN A 11 18.43 -13.86 -8.73
C ASN A 11 16.94 -14.05 -9.07
N LEU A 12 16.46 -15.30 -9.03
CA LEU A 12 15.04 -15.58 -9.28
C LEU A 12 14.15 -14.98 -8.20
N GLN A 13 14.54 -15.10 -6.93
CA GLN A 13 13.78 -14.54 -5.80
C GLN A 13 13.72 -13.01 -5.85
N ILE A 14 14.85 -12.34 -6.16
CA ILE A 14 14.91 -10.89 -6.34
C ILE A 14 14.03 -10.47 -7.53
N GLY A 15 14.11 -11.18 -8.65
CA GLY A 15 13.28 -10.92 -9.83
C GLY A 15 11.79 -11.03 -9.52
N GLN A 16 11.38 -12.11 -8.85
CA GLN A 16 10.01 -12.32 -8.40
C GLN A 16 9.55 -11.19 -7.45
N GLY A 17 10.37 -10.84 -6.45
CA GLY A 17 10.05 -9.75 -5.53
C GLY A 17 9.88 -8.41 -6.23
N ASN A 18 10.73 -8.09 -7.21
CA ASN A 18 10.60 -6.85 -7.98
C ASN A 18 9.31 -6.81 -8.81
N LEU A 19 8.86 -7.94 -9.35
CA LEU A 19 7.57 -8.03 -10.05
C LEU A 19 6.40 -7.81 -9.08
N MET A 20 6.46 -8.41 -7.88
CA MET A 20 5.46 -8.20 -6.84
C MET A 20 5.41 -6.73 -6.38
N ILE A 21 6.56 -6.06 -6.18
CA ILE A 21 6.60 -4.61 -5.87
C ILE A 21 5.91 -3.79 -6.96
N LYS A 22 6.12 -4.16 -8.24
CA LYS A 22 5.49 -3.47 -9.36
C LYS A 22 3.97 -3.68 -9.35
N ASP A 23 3.53 -4.90 -9.09
CA ASP A 23 2.11 -5.26 -8.99
C ASP A 23 1.40 -4.51 -7.85
N ILE A 24 1.97 -4.53 -6.64
CA ILE A 24 1.49 -3.74 -5.50
C ILE A 24 1.48 -2.25 -5.85
N GLY A 25 2.48 -1.76 -6.59
CA GLY A 25 2.52 -0.40 -7.08
C GLY A 25 1.33 -0.03 -8.00
N ILE A 26 0.89 -0.95 -8.84
CA ILE A 26 -0.30 -0.78 -9.70
C ILE A 26 -1.57 -0.80 -8.86
N GLN A 27 -1.66 -1.71 -7.88
CA GLN A 27 -2.79 -1.77 -6.94
C GLN A 27 -2.95 -0.46 -6.16
N ILE A 28 -1.87 0.08 -5.61
CA ILE A 28 -1.86 1.39 -4.91
C ILE A 28 -2.40 2.50 -5.82
N GLN A 29 -1.96 2.56 -7.08
CA GLN A 29 -2.46 3.56 -8.04
C GLN A 29 -3.96 3.39 -8.33
N GLY A 30 -4.43 2.14 -8.41
CA GLY A 30 -5.85 1.82 -8.53
C GLY A 30 -6.65 2.33 -7.32
N THR A 31 -6.22 1.98 -6.12
CA THR A 31 -6.84 2.41 -4.86
C THR A 31 -6.83 3.94 -4.72
N GLU A 32 -5.73 4.62 -5.09
CA GLU A 32 -5.67 6.10 -5.09
C GLU A 32 -6.70 6.72 -6.02
N LYS A 33 -6.88 6.15 -7.22
CA LYS A 33 -7.91 6.61 -8.15
C LYS A 33 -9.31 6.43 -7.58
N GLU A 34 -9.58 5.29 -6.93
CA GLU A 34 -10.86 5.04 -6.28
C GLU A 34 -11.11 5.98 -5.09
N ILE A 35 -10.09 6.31 -4.30
CA ILE A 35 -10.17 7.32 -3.23
C ILE A 35 -10.55 8.69 -3.79
N ASN A 36 -9.96 9.08 -4.93
CA ASN A 36 -10.27 10.36 -5.57
C ASN A 36 -11.72 10.40 -6.06
N VAL A 37 -12.15 9.37 -6.80
CA VAL A 37 -13.56 9.25 -7.27
C VAL A 37 -14.54 9.26 -6.08
N THR A 38 -14.20 8.56 -5.00
CA THR A 38 -15.03 8.53 -3.79
C THR A 38 -15.07 9.90 -3.11
N SER A 39 -13.95 10.64 -3.08
CA SER A 39 -13.87 12.00 -2.53
C SER A 39 -14.70 13.02 -3.32
N ASP A 40 -14.70 12.90 -4.65
CA ASP A 40 -15.54 13.72 -5.52
C ASP A 40 -17.02 13.44 -5.24
N LYS A 41 -17.39 12.16 -5.13
CA LYS A 41 -18.76 11.75 -4.81
C LYS A 41 -19.22 12.21 -3.41
N ILE A 42 -18.33 12.24 -2.42
CA ILE A 42 -18.61 12.84 -1.10
C ILE A 42 -18.95 14.33 -1.27
N SER A 43 -18.17 15.06 -2.06
CA SER A 43 -18.35 16.49 -2.29
C SER A 43 -19.68 16.78 -2.99
N GLU A 44 -20.00 16.03 -4.05
CA GLU A 44 -21.28 16.10 -4.76
C GLU A 44 -22.47 15.78 -3.83
N THR A 45 -22.36 14.72 -3.04
CA THR A 45 -23.44 14.29 -2.11
C THR A 45 -23.65 15.33 -1.01
N ARG A 46 -22.58 15.91 -0.46
CA ARG A 46 -22.67 17.01 0.52
C ARG A 46 -23.33 18.24 -0.07
N PHE A 47 -23.01 18.58 -1.32
CA PHE A 47 -23.65 19.70 -2.02
C PHE A 47 -25.16 19.45 -2.21
N ALA A 48 -25.54 18.27 -2.71
CA ALA A 48 -26.95 17.88 -2.85
C ALA A 48 -27.71 17.92 -1.52
N LEU A 49 -27.10 17.40 -0.43
CA LEU A 49 -27.71 17.45 0.90
C LEU A 49 -27.92 18.89 1.37
N LYS A 50 -26.92 19.76 1.20
CA LYS A 50 -27.02 21.19 1.55
C LYS A 50 -28.16 21.88 0.80
N GLU A 51 -28.27 21.66 -0.51
CA GLU A 51 -29.34 22.26 -1.31
C GLU A 51 -30.72 21.73 -0.93
N SER A 52 -30.84 20.43 -0.65
CA SER A 52 -32.08 19.82 -0.20
C SER A 52 -32.53 20.35 1.17
N LEU A 53 -31.60 20.51 2.13
CA LEU A 53 -31.89 21.15 3.43
C LEU A 53 -32.30 22.62 3.28
N ARG A 54 -31.70 23.35 2.32
CA ARG A 54 -32.07 24.73 2.01
C ARG A 54 -33.50 24.84 1.47
N ILE A 55 -33.91 23.90 0.61
CA ILE A 55 -35.28 23.82 0.09
C ILE A 55 -36.24 23.46 1.23
N LEU A 56 -35.92 22.44 2.02
CA LEU A 56 -36.73 22.03 3.17
C LEU A 56 -37.03 23.22 4.10
N ASN A 57 -36.00 23.98 4.49
CA ASN A 57 -36.16 25.15 5.35
C ASN A 57 -37.02 26.27 4.73
N LYS A 58 -37.01 26.42 3.39
CA LYS A 58 -37.88 27.38 2.71
C LYS A 58 -39.33 26.90 2.68
N GLU A 59 -39.56 25.63 2.39
CA GLU A 59 -40.90 25.05 2.34
C GLU A 59 -41.54 24.99 3.74
N SER A 60 -40.79 24.60 4.78
CA SER A 60 -41.29 24.63 6.17
C SER A 60 -41.80 26.02 6.58
N LYS A 61 -41.06 27.08 6.23
CA LYS A 61 -41.45 28.47 6.54
C LYS A 61 -42.69 28.95 5.78
N LYS A 62 -42.95 28.42 4.58
CA LYS A 62 -44.20 28.70 3.84
C LYS A 62 -45.37 28.00 4.50
N GLY A 63 -45.18 26.74 4.92
CA GLY A 63 -46.18 25.98 5.66
C GLY A 63 -46.69 26.70 6.89
N ASP A 64 -45.81 27.29 7.69
CA ASP A 64 -46.20 28.09 8.86
C ASP A 64 -47.16 29.24 8.50
N ILE A 65 -47.02 29.83 7.31
CA ILE A 65 -47.87 30.92 6.81
C ILE A 65 -49.17 30.36 6.17
N GLU A 66 -49.11 29.24 5.45
CA GLU A 66 -50.29 28.59 4.85
C GLU A 66 -51.20 27.93 5.89
N ILE A 67 -50.64 27.39 6.98
CA ILE A 67 -51.36 26.85 8.15
C ILE A 67 -52.22 27.95 8.79
N LEU A 68 -51.73 29.19 8.82
CA LEU A 68 -52.50 30.34 9.30
C LEU A 68 -53.68 30.72 8.39
N LEU A 69 -53.71 30.24 7.13
CA LEU A 69 -54.60 30.75 6.08
C LEU A 69 -55.60 29.72 5.48
N GLY A 70 -55.49 28.40 5.72
CA GLY A 70 -56.54 27.46 5.28
C GLY A 70 -56.27 25.94 5.45
N SER A 71 -57.33 25.15 5.64
CA SER A 71 -57.28 23.73 6.04
C SER A 71 -57.22 22.68 4.91
N GLU A 72 -57.63 23.00 3.68
CA GLU A 72 -57.76 22.00 2.59
C GLU A 72 -56.44 21.64 1.89
N GLN A 73 -55.41 22.49 1.95
CA GLN A 73 -54.09 22.25 1.33
C GLN A 73 -53.07 21.60 2.29
N MET A 74 -53.45 21.38 3.54
CA MET A 74 -52.55 20.93 4.61
C MET A 74 -52.00 19.53 4.39
N SER A 75 -52.82 18.57 3.98
CA SER A 75 -52.41 17.18 3.81
C SER A 75 -51.33 17.02 2.73
N ASP A 76 -51.46 17.74 1.61
CA ASP A 76 -50.51 17.71 0.51
C ASP A 76 -49.18 18.37 0.91
N PHE A 77 -49.24 19.47 1.65
CA PHE A 77 -48.07 20.13 2.24
C PHE A 77 -47.28 19.18 3.16
N PHE A 78 -47.93 18.58 4.15
CA PHE A 78 -47.27 17.65 5.08
C PHE A 78 -46.69 16.43 4.36
N THR A 79 -47.42 15.89 3.38
CA THR A 79 -46.92 14.79 2.55
C THR A 79 -45.65 15.18 1.80
N HIS A 80 -45.62 16.38 1.20
CA HIS A 80 -44.43 16.88 0.52
C HIS A 80 -43.25 17.07 1.49
N LEU A 81 -43.50 17.63 2.68
CA LEU A 81 -42.48 17.84 3.70
C LEU A 81 -41.87 16.51 4.17
N THR A 82 -42.70 15.53 4.52
CA THR A 82 -42.24 14.19 4.94
C THR A 82 -41.44 13.49 3.83
N ASN A 83 -41.83 13.67 2.56
CA ASN A 83 -41.08 13.14 1.43
C ASN A 83 -39.68 13.77 1.33
N LEU A 84 -39.56 15.09 1.53
CA LEU A 84 -38.27 15.79 1.53
C LEU A 84 -37.39 15.36 2.72
N GLU A 85 -37.96 15.21 3.91
CA GLU A 85 -37.24 14.70 5.09
C GLU A 85 -36.72 13.26 4.87
N THR A 86 -37.56 12.39 4.31
CA THR A 86 -37.19 11.02 3.97
C THR A 86 -36.06 10.99 2.94
N LEU A 87 -36.11 11.85 1.93
CA LEU A 87 -35.05 12.00 0.93
C LEU A 87 -33.74 12.46 1.59
N ASN A 88 -33.78 13.48 2.45
CA ASN A 88 -32.62 13.97 3.19
C ASN A 88 -31.98 12.89 4.07
N SER A 89 -32.80 12.10 4.76
CA SER A 89 -32.34 10.97 5.56
C SER A 89 -31.60 9.93 4.70
N LYS A 90 -32.14 9.59 3.52
CA LYS A 90 -31.49 8.68 2.56
C LYS A 90 -30.17 9.24 2.01
N ILE A 91 -30.13 10.53 1.66
CA ILE A 91 -28.90 11.19 1.16
C ILE A 91 -27.83 11.19 2.27
N SER A 92 -28.19 11.52 3.50
CA SER A 92 -27.29 11.48 4.66
C SER A 92 -26.75 10.08 4.91
N GLY A 93 -27.61 9.05 4.89
CA GLY A 93 -27.17 7.66 4.99
C GLY A 93 -26.22 7.24 3.86
N SER A 94 -26.50 7.66 2.63
CA SER A 94 -25.60 7.43 1.50
C SER A 94 -24.25 8.13 1.69
N LEU A 95 -24.23 9.36 2.21
CA LEU A 95 -23.00 10.09 2.49
C LEU A 95 -22.13 9.34 3.51
N THR A 96 -22.72 8.90 4.62
CA THR A 96 -22.02 8.11 5.64
C THR A 96 -21.40 6.83 5.05
N ASN A 97 -22.13 6.14 4.17
CA ASN A 97 -21.62 4.94 3.50
C ASN A 97 -20.43 5.25 2.59
N ILE A 98 -20.48 6.35 1.83
CA ILE A 98 -19.39 6.76 0.93
C ILE A 98 -18.16 7.21 1.74
N GLU A 99 -18.36 7.92 2.86
CA GLU A 99 -17.29 8.29 3.79
C GLU A 99 -16.62 7.06 4.42
N SER A 100 -17.41 6.06 4.83
CA SER A 100 -16.90 4.78 5.34
C SER A 100 -16.10 4.01 4.28
N LEU A 101 -16.57 4.02 3.03
CA LEU A 101 -15.85 3.43 1.91
C LEU A 101 -14.48 4.11 1.71
N LYS A 102 -14.44 5.45 1.74
CA LYS A 102 -13.18 6.20 1.63
C LYS A 102 -12.17 5.80 2.71
N ILE A 103 -12.60 5.73 3.97
CA ILE A 103 -11.74 5.32 5.10
C ILE A 103 -11.20 3.90 4.87
N SER A 104 -12.04 2.99 4.36
CA SER A 104 -11.63 1.61 4.08
C SER A 104 -10.57 1.56 2.96
N LEU A 105 -10.74 2.34 1.89
CA LEU A 105 -9.76 2.43 0.80
C LEU A 105 -8.44 3.06 1.26
N GLU A 106 -8.48 4.11 2.10
CA GLU A 106 -7.29 4.73 2.68
C GLU A 106 -6.50 3.75 3.56
N LYS A 107 -7.21 2.92 4.33
CA LYS A 107 -6.60 1.84 5.12
C LYS A 107 -5.98 0.76 4.23
N GLU A 108 -6.68 0.35 3.18
CA GLU A 108 -6.18 -0.63 2.22
C GLU A 108 -4.89 -0.13 1.55
N LYS A 109 -4.88 1.12 1.09
CA LYS A 109 -3.68 1.77 0.55
C LYS A 109 -2.53 1.73 1.55
N GLY A 110 -2.78 2.09 2.81
CA GLY A 110 -1.77 2.06 3.87
C GLY A 110 -1.18 0.66 4.08
N ASN A 111 -2.01 -0.38 4.04
CA ASN A 111 -1.53 -1.77 4.14
C ASN A 111 -0.67 -2.17 2.94
N LEU A 112 -1.06 -1.79 1.72
CA LEU A 112 -0.27 -2.04 0.51
C LEU A 112 1.09 -1.33 0.55
N ASP A 113 1.14 -0.09 1.05
CA ASP A 113 2.39 0.65 1.22
C ASP A 113 3.33 -0.05 2.22
N ILE A 114 2.78 -0.55 3.35
CA ILE A 114 3.55 -1.34 4.32
C ILE A 114 4.09 -2.63 3.69
N GLU A 115 3.25 -3.40 3.00
CA GLU A 115 3.63 -4.64 2.34
C GLU A 115 4.75 -4.41 1.31
N LYS A 116 4.64 -3.33 0.53
CA LYS A 116 5.65 -2.92 -0.45
C LYS A 116 7.00 -2.60 0.21
N GLU A 117 6.99 -1.89 1.33
CA GLU A 117 8.21 -1.56 2.07
C GLU A 117 8.86 -2.80 2.69
N ASP A 118 8.08 -3.71 3.26
CA ASP A 118 8.61 -4.96 3.82
C ASP A 118 9.21 -5.85 2.74
N LEU A 119 8.57 -5.94 1.57
CA LEU A 119 9.11 -6.65 0.42
C LEU A 119 10.42 -6.03 -0.09
N ARG A 120 10.54 -4.69 -0.10
CA ARG A 120 11.79 -3.99 -0.43
C ARG A 120 12.92 -4.36 0.52
N LYS A 121 12.66 -4.44 1.83
CA LYS A 121 13.67 -4.87 2.82
C LYS A 121 14.14 -6.29 2.56
N VAL A 122 13.20 -7.21 2.28
CA VAL A 122 13.52 -8.62 1.97
C VAL A 122 14.41 -8.71 0.72
N ILE A 123 14.07 -7.98 -0.34
CA ILE A 123 14.89 -7.93 -1.56
C ILE A 123 16.27 -7.35 -1.27
N GLY A 124 16.36 -6.29 -0.45
CA GLY A 124 17.62 -5.71 -0.01
C GLY A 124 18.55 -6.75 0.64
N ILE A 125 18.01 -7.56 1.55
CA ILE A 125 18.74 -8.66 2.19
C ILE A 125 19.19 -9.69 1.15
N GLN A 126 18.33 -10.08 0.22
CA GLN A 126 18.66 -11.04 -0.84
C GLN A 126 19.78 -10.52 -1.76
N VAL A 127 19.79 -9.23 -2.07
CA VAL A 127 20.86 -8.58 -2.86
C VAL A 127 22.19 -8.63 -2.12
N LEU A 128 22.20 -8.35 -0.82
CA LEU A 128 23.42 -8.46 0.00
C LEU A 128 23.93 -9.90 0.04
N GLN A 129 23.05 -10.89 0.29
CA GLN A 129 23.41 -12.30 0.27
C GLN A 129 23.96 -12.75 -1.09
N LYS A 130 23.41 -12.22 -2.19
CA LYS A 130 23.91 -12.50 -3.54
C LYS A 130 25.33 -11.99 -3.71
N LYS A 131 25.60 -10.74 -3.30
CA LYS A 131 26.94 -10.12 -3.38
C LYS A 131 27.97 -10.91 -2.58
N ASP A 132 27.60 -11.41 -1.40
CA ASP A 132 28.47 -12.25 -0.58
C ASP A 132 28.81 -13.59 -1.26
N ASN A 133 27.81 -14.24 -1.85
CA ASN A 133 28.03 -15.51 -2.56
C ASN A 133 28.88 -15.30 -3.82
N GLU A 134 28.70 -14.19 -4.54
CA GLU A 134 29.51 -13.82 -5.70
C GLU A 134 30.97 -13.55 -5.31
N SER A 135 31.19 -12.83 -4.20
CA SER A 135 32.53 -12.59 -3.63
C SER A 135 33.21 -13.91 -3.26
N SER A 136 32.50 -14.78 -2.53
CA SER A 136 32.99 -16.09 -2.12
C SER A 136 33.33 -16.99 -3.32
N LYS A 137 32.53 -16.93 -4.39
CA LYS A 137 32.79 -17.64 -5.63
C LYS A 137 34.08 -17.14 -6.30
N LYS A 138 34.25 -15.83 -6.44
CA LYS A 138 35.46 -15.22 -7.03
C LYS A 138 36.72 -15.57 -6.23
N GLN A 139 36.65 -15.48 -4.90
CA GLN A 139 37.77 -15.87 -4.03
C GLN A 139 38.16 -17.33 -4.24
N ARG A 140 37.18 -18.23 -4.27
CA ARG A 140 37.43 -19.64 -4.55
C ARG A 140 38.06 -19.87 -5.93
N GLU A 141 37.62 -19.14 -6.96
CA GLU A 141 38.19 -19.23 -8.30
C GLU A 141 39.65 -18.73 -8.35
N ILE A 142 39.97 -17.64 -7.64
CA ILE A 142 41.35 -17.13 -7.49
C ILE A 142 42.23 -18.17 -6.81
N ILE A 143 41.80 -18.68 -5.65
CA ILE A 143 42.55 -19.70 -4.90
C ILE A 143 42.80 -20.92 -5.78
N LEU A 144 41.78 -21.48 -6.44
CA LEU A 144 41.94 -22.64 -7.31
C LEU A 144 42.91 -22.39 -8.47
N LYS A 145 42.92 -21.18 -9.03
CA LYS A 145 43.87 -20.78 -10.08
C LYS A 145 45.30 -20.66 -9.56
N GLU A 146 45.49 -20.05 -8.39
CA GLU A 146 46.82 -19.84 -7.78
C GLU A 146 47.42 -21.12 -7.18
N THR A 147 46.55 -22.06 -6.79
CA THR A 147 46.94 -23.28 -6.05
C THR A 147 46.89 -24.54 -6.89
N SER A 148 46.53 -24.44 -8.17
CA SER A 148 46.60 -25.55 -9.12
C SER A 148 48.03 -26.12 -9.14
N GLY A 149 48.21 -27.29 -8.51
CA GLY A 149 49.48 -28.00 -8.36
C GLY A 149 50.32 -27.68 -7.12
N LYS A 150 49.81 -26.89 -6.14
CA LYS A 150 50.53 -26.52 -4.91
C LYS A 150 49.62 -26.58 -3.67
N GLU A 151 49.47 -27.79 -3.11
CA GLU A 151 48.61 -28.13 -1.95
C GLU A 151 48.88 -27.25 -0.71
N THR A 152 50.15 -26.95 -0.43
CA THR A 152 50.57 -26.12 0.72
C THR A 152 50.15 -24.67 0.59
N LEU A 153 50.12 -24.14 -0.64
CA LEU A 153 49.69 -22.77 -0.91
C LEU A 153 48.16 -22.63 -0.74
N TYR A 154 47.42 -23.69 -1.06
CA TYR A 154 45.96 -23.76 -0.86
C TYR A 154 45.57 -23.62 0.60
N GLN A 155 46.23 -24.35 1.49
CA GLN A 155 45.90 -24.30 2.92
C GLN A 155 46.14 -22.92 3.52
N LYS A 156 47.21 -22.21 3.11
CA LYS A 156 47.49 -20.84 3.57
C LYS A 156 46.41 -19.85 3.13
N TYR A 157 46.04 -19.86 1.84
CA TYR A 157 45.02 -18.95 1.33
C TYR A 157 43.61 -19.23 1.86
N LEU A 158 43.31 -20.49 2.21
CA LEU A 158 42.03 -20.86 2.80
C LEU A 158 41.81 -20.17 4.16
N GLU A 159 42.83 -20.14 5.02
CA GLU A 159 42.75 -19.50 6.33
C GLU A 159 42.61 -17.97 6.24
N GLU A 160 43.37 -17.33 5.35
CA GLU A 160 43.23 -15.88 5.08
C GLU A 160 41.84 -15.52 4.55
N THR A 161 41.25 -16.39 3.73
CA THR A 161 39.92 -16.19 3.14
C THR A 161 38.81 -16.38 4.16
N LYS A 162 38.92 -17.35 5.07
CA LYS A 162 37.98 -17.51 6.20
C LYS A 162 37.95 -16.26 7.08
N ALA A 163 39.11 -15.67 7.37
CA ALA A 163 39.21 -14.44 8.15
C ALA A 163 38.52 -13.25 7.46
N LYS A 164 38.75 -13.06 6.14
CA LYS A 164 38.09 -12.02 5.34
C LYS A 164 36.58 -12.21 5.26
N ALA A 165 36.11 -13.45 5.07
CA ALA A 165 34.68 -13.75 5.02
C ALA A 165 33.99 -13.49 6.37
N ALA A 166 34.68 -13.73 7.49
CA ALA A 166 34.18 -13.39 8.82
C ALA A 166 34.05 -11.87 9.02
N GLN A 167 35.02 -11.07 8.56
CA GLN A 167 34.95 -9.61 8.61
C GLN A 167 33.80 -9.03 7.77
N ILE A 168 33.55 -9.57 6.58
CA ILE A 168 32.42 -9.14 5.74
C ILE A 168 31.10 -9.44 6.43
N ARG A 169 30.94 -10.64 7.00
CA ARG A 169 29.74 -11.00 7.76
C ARG A 169 29.51 -10.07 8.95
N SER A 170 30.56 -9.71 9.67
CA SER A 170 30.48 -8.77 10.80
C SER A 170 29.97 -7.39 10.37
N ARG A 171 30.52 -6.85 9.27
CA ARG A 171 30.11 -5.53 8.76
C ARG A 171 28.67 -5.52 8.24
N ILE A 172 28.20 -6.63 7.69
CA ILE A 172 26.81 -6.75 7.23
C ILE A 172 25.86 -6.76 8.44
N PHE A 173 26.22 -7.44 9.54
CA PHE A 173 25.45 -7.39 10.78
C PHE A 173 25.38 -5.98 11.38
N GLU A 174 26.49 -5.22 11.41
CA GLU A 174 26.51 -3.83 11.90
C GLU A 174 25.63 -2.89 11.05
N ILE A 175 25.63 -3.05 9.72
CA ILE A 175 24.85 -2.19 8.81
C ILE A 175 23.34 -2.49 8.91
N ILE A 176 22.98 -3.73 9.27
CA ILE A 176 21.58 -4.15 9.42
C ILE A 176 21.01 -3.72 10.78
N GLY A 177 21.83 -3.24 11.73
CA GLY A 177 21.37 -2.60 12.95
C GLY A 177 20.66 -3.54 13.92
N ILE A 178 21.36 -4.61 14.31
CA ILE A 178 21.11 -5.31 15.59
C ILE A 178 22.31 -5.03 16.49
#